data_AF-A0ABD2VVD3-F1
#
_entry.id   AF-A0ABD2VVD3-F1
#
_cell.length_a   1.000
_cell.length_b   1.000
_cell.length_c   1.000
_cell.angle_alpha   90.00
_cell.angle_beta   90.00
_cell.angle_gamma   90.00
#
_symmetry.space_group_name_H-M   'P 1'
#
loop_
_entity.id
_entity.type
_entity.pdbx_description
1 polymer ?
#
loop_
_entity_poly.entity_id
_entity_poly.type
_entity_poly.pdbx_seq_one_letter_code
_entity_poly.pdbx_strand_id
1 'polypeptide(L)'
;MDDFIEEARKLREGFQCNDHNYSFNILGFTCDTPARAYLKCCKGHGGFYACERCEVKGKTIKGRRNDIEMNCKLRTKTSFIEKTQAEHHQPNIVSPLTKLPNFDPVKQVFLESMHLLYQGVMKMIISMFIEPGNNNKLSKNNRNDLKVELSRMSAGIPVEFERKTFDLDNFGYWKATQFRFFAGYIAPFIFKKYVSIEKYQHLMLFLVSTRILNSKPLVEKYHAFAREYLRLFFELTPHVYGPGTQVMNFHNLIHVTDDVLEMKAPLSTFSAFPFENCLGKIKKLIRSSKNPLAQVTRRLHEIQELNNSLVTRNILKNQCLRITTREWKISQNDYEESSQIKLGNLVIKNKEPDNIVMLESGKFFEITNIHVNNNDINLKGFKWSHALSQQADIDAEVGEREVHGNKERERKREREEI
;
A
#
# COMPACT_ATOMS: atom_id res chain seq x y z
N MET A 1 20.01 -5.19 -21.83
CA MET A 1 19.53 -6.30 -20.99
C MET A 1 20.59 -7.39 -20.92
N ASP A 2 21.25 -7.73 -22.04
CA ASP A 2 22.30 -8.76 -22.02
C ASP A 2 23.44 -8.47 -21.04
N ASP A 3 23.90 -7.21 -20.92
CA ASP A 3 24.92 -6.84 -19.91
C ASP A 3 24.50 -7.20 -18.47
N PHE A 4 23.24 -6.92 -18.11
CA PHE A 4 22.69 -7.28 -16.80
C PHE A 4 22.64 -8.80 -16.61
N ILE A 5 22.26 -9.55 -17.65
CA ILE A 5 22.21 -11.02 -17.57
C ILE A 5 23.60 -11.60 -17.39
N GLU A 6 24.59 -11.09 -18.14
CA GLU A 6 25.97 -11.52 -18.05
C GLU A 6 26.58 -11.21 -16.68
N GLU A 7 26.38 -10.00 -16.17
CA GLU A 7 26.81 -9.61 -14.83
C GLU A 7 26.15 -10.47 -13.75
N ALA A 8 24.82 -10.67 -13.83
CA ALA A 8 24.10 -11.50 -12.87
C ALA A 8 24.53 -12.98 -12.90
N ARG A 9 24.92 -13.51 -14.06
CA ARG A 9 25.48 -14.87 -14.18
C ARG A 9 26.82 -14.98 -13.47
N LYS A 10 27.72 -14.01 -13.68
CA LYS A 10 29.01 -13.96 -12.99
C LYS A 10 28.84 -13.84 -11.47
N LEU A 11 27.99 -12.92 -11.01
CA LEU A 11 27.75 -12.73 -9.57
C LEU A 11 27.19 -13.99 -8.89
N ARG A 12 26.40 -14.81 -9.61
CA ARG A 12 25.86 -16.07 -9.07
C ARG A 12 26.92 -17.11 -8.74
N GLU A 13 28.13 -16.99 -9.29
CA GLU A 13 29.27 -17.84 -8.91
C GLU A 13 29.78 -17.51 -7.49
N GLY A 14 29.30 -16.42 -6.90
CA GLY A 14 29.73 -15.88 -5.63
C GLY A 14 30.76 -14.78 -5.83
N PHE A 15 30.98 -13.97 -4.79
CA PHE A 15 32.03 -12.97 -4.78
C PHE A 15 32.65 -12.84 -3.40
N GLN A 16 33.93 -12.47 -3.36
CA GLN A 16 34.67 -12.26 -2.12
C GLN A 16 34.70 -10.77 -1.78
N CYS A 17 34.41 -10.42 -0.53
CA CYS A 17 34.54 -9.07 -0.02
C CYS A 17 35.04 -9.12 1.43
N ASN A 18 36.15 -8.45 1.74
CA ASN A 18 36.77 -8.41 3.07
C ASN A 18 36.90 -9.81 3.71
N ASP A 19 37.53 -10.75 3.01
CA ASP A 19 37.75 -12.14 3.42
C ASP A 19 36.50 -13.01 3.61
N HIS A 20 35.31 -12.49 3.29
CA HIS A 20 34.06 -13.25 3.34
C HIS A 20 33.57 -13.58 1.94
N ASN A 21 33.11 -14.82 1.76
CA ASN A 21 32.45 -15.26 0.54
C ASN A 21 30.95 -15.01 0.64
N TYR A 22 30.41 -14.27 -0.32
CA TYR A 22 28.99 -13.97 -0.42
C TYR A 22 28.37 -14.72 -1.59
N SER A 23 27.18 -15.27 -1.35
CA SER A 23 26.33 -15.78 -2.42
C SER A 23 25.41 -14.67 -2.93
N PHE A 24 25.18 -14.65 -4.24
CA PHE A 24 24.27 -13.71 -4.88
C PHE A 24 23.07 -14.45 -5.46
N ASN A 25 21.87 -14.02 -5.08
CA ASN A 25 20.62 -14.56 -5.61
C ASN A 25 19.67 -13.42 -5.98
N ILE A 26 19.12 -13.48 -7.19
CA ILE A 26 18.01 -12.62 -7.61
C ILE A 26 16.73 -13.24 -7.07
N LEU A 27 16.07 -12.54 -6.14
CA LEU A 27 14.78 -12.97 -5.58
C LEU A 27 13.68 -12.88 -6.64
N GLY A 28 13.64 -11.79 -7.40
CA GLY A 28 12.74 -11.62 -8.53
C GLY A 28 12.68 -10.19 -9.04
N PHE A 29 11.73 -9.93 -9.93
CA PHE A 29 11.56 -8.66 -10.63
C PHE A 29 10.24 -7.99 -10.24
N THR A 30 10.33 -6.77 -9.72
CA THR A 30 9.19 -5.90 -9.41
C THR A 30 9.02 -4.88 -10.53
N CYS A 31 7.93 -4.98 -11.28
CA CYS A 31 7.62 -4.03 -12.34
C CYS A 31 6.13 -4.03 -12.69
N ASP A 32 5.70 -2.98 -13.39
CA ASP A 32 4.32 -2.82 -13.85
C ASP A 32 3.96 -3.82 -14.97
N THR A 33 2.67 -3.91 -15.31
CA THR A 33 2.19 -4.90 -16.29
C THR A 33 2.85 -4.77 -17.67
N PRO A 34 3.02 -3.56 -18.26
CA PRO A 34 3.77 -3.39 -19.50
C PRO A 34 5.22 -3.90 -19.41
N ALA A 35 5.97 -3.54 -18.37
CA ALA A 35 7.35 -3.97 -18.22
C ALA A 35 7.48 -5.47 -17.99
N ARG A 36 6.57 -6.11 -17.25
CA ARG A 36 6.52 -7.57 -17.11
C ARG A 36 6.34 -8.27 -18.45
N ALA A 37 5.35 -7.83 -19.24
CA ALA A 37 5.09 -8.38 -20.57
C ALA A 37 6.30 -8.19 -21.50
N TYR A 38 6.96 -7.02 -21.44
CA TYR A 38 8.17 -6.74 -22.19
C TYR A 38 9.33 -7.67 -21.80
N LEU A 39 9.65 -7.76 -20.51
CA LEU A 39 10.73 -8.61 -19.99
C LEU A 39 10.50 -10.09 -20.29
N LYS A 40 9.25 -10.54 -20.25
CA LYS A 40 8.85 -11.91 -20.54
C LYS A 40 8.61 -12.18 -22.03
N CYS A 41 8.65 -11.16 -22.87
CA CYS A 41 8.34 -11.25 -24.30
C CYS A 41 7.00 -11.95 -24.54
N CYS A 42 5.97 -11.54 -23.79
CA CYS A 42 4.61 -12.08 -23.84
C CYS A 42 3.60 -11.02 -24.27
N LYS A 43 2.35 -11.41 -24.48
CA LYS A 43 1.27 -10.48 -24.79
C LYS A 43 1.00 -9.54 -23.61
N GLY A 44 0.82 -8.27 -23.94
CA GLY A 44 0.40 -7.25 -22.97
C GLY A 44 -1.07 -7.39 -22.57
N HIS A 45 -1.46 -6.64 -21.54
CA HIS A 45 -2.75 -6.67 -20.84
C HIS A 45 -4.04 -6.62 -21.70
N GLY A 46 -3.99 -6.20 -22.97
CA GLY A 46 -5.15 -6.19 -23.87
C GLY A 46 -5.36 -7.48 -24.70
N GLY A 47 -4.39 -8.39 -24.68
CA GLY A 47 -4.40 -9.61 -25.48
C GLY A 47 -5.38 -10.69 -24.99
N PHE A 48 -5.75 -11.63 -25.87
CA PHE A 48 -6.65 -12.75 -25.54
C PHE A 48 -6.06 -13.77 -24.57
N TYR A 49 -4.74 -13.85 -24.41
CA TYR A 49 -4.06 -14.76 -23.46
C TYR A 49 -3.02 -13.98 -22.67
N ALA A 50 -3.45 -12.89 -22.07
CA ALA A 50 -2.55 -11.89 -21.50
C ALA A 50 -2.25 -12.09 -20.01
N CYS A 51 -3.00 -12.94 -19.30
CA CYS A 51 -2.64 -13.30 -17.94
C CYS A 51 -1.26 -13.95 -17.97
N GLU A 52 -0.45 -13.73 -16.95
CA GLU A 52 0.92 -14.24 -16.85
C GLU A 52 1.03 -15.49 -15.98
N ARG A 53 -0.07 -15.86 -15.30
CA ARG A 53 -0.14 -16.92 -14.29
C ARG A 53 -0.98 -18.12 -14.73
N CYS A 54 -2.03 -17.92 -15.53
CA CYS A 54 -2.85 -19.00 -16.07
C CYS A 54 -3.24 -18.80 -17.54
N GLU A 55 -3.59 -19.89 -18.22
CA GLU A 55 -3.88 -19.96 -19.65
C GLU A 55 -5.24 -19.36 -20.05
N VAL A 56 -5.88 -18.56 -19.19
CA VAL A 56 -7.21 -17.96 -19.43
C VAL A 56 -7.26 -17.23 -20.76
N LYS A 57 -8.35 -17.49 -21.51
CA LYS A 57 -8.67 -16.77 -22.74
C LYS A 57 -9.65 -15.64 -22.48
N GLY A 58 -9.18 -14.40 -22.50
CA GLY A 58 -10.03 -13.25 -22.30
C GLY A 58 -11.01 -13.02 -23.46
N LYS A 59 -12.24 -12.64 -23.16
CA LYS A 59 -13.31 -12.33 -24.12
C LYS A 59 -13.50 -10.82 -24.25
N THR A 60 -13.90 -10.34 -25.44
CA THR A 60 -14.16 -8.92 -25.64
C THR A 60 -15.61 -8.62 -25.25
N ILE A 61 -15.82 -7.80 -24.22
CA ILE A 61 -17.14 -7.34 -23.78
C ILE A 61 -17.12 -5.82 -23.79
N LYS A 62 -18.03 -5.19 -24.54
CA LYS A 62 -18.14 -3.72 -24.67
C LYS A 62 -16.80 -3.03 -24.95
N GLY A 63 -16.01 -3.60 -25.88
CA GLY A 63 -14.70 -3.06 -26.27
C GLY A 63 -13.56 -3.30 -25.26
N ARG A 64 -13.78 -4.05 -24.18
CA ARG A 64 -12.77 -4.36 -23.15
C ARG A 64 -12.49 -5.86 -23.04
N ARG A 65 -11.23 -6.21 -22.80
CA ARG A 65 -10.79 -7.59 -22.52
C ARG A 65 -11.23 -8.00 -21.10
N ASN A 66 -11.96 -9.10 -21.00
CA ASN A 66 -12.47 -9.66 -19.75
C ASN A 66 -12.03 -11.12 -19.58
N ASP A 67 -11.41 -11.45 -18.45
CA ASP A 67 -10.79 -12.76 -18.19
C ASP A 67 -11.67 -13.60 -17.26
N ILE A 68 -12.84 -14.00 -17.76
CA ILE A 68 -13.99 -14.48 -16.98
C ILE A 68 -13.71 -15.79 -16.20
N GLU A 69 -12.80 -16.64 -16.69
CA GLU A 69 -12.56 -17.95 -16.10
C GLU A 69 -11.48 -17.90 -15.01
N MET A 70 -11.79 -18.46 -13.82
CA MET A 70 -10.85 -18.51 -12.69
C MET A 70 -10.04 -19.79 -12.60
N ASN A 71 -10.60 -20.91 -13.07
CA ASN A 71 -10.04 -22.26 -12.89
C ASN A 71 -9.36 -22.73 -14.18
N CYS A 72 -8.47 -21.90 -14.72
CA CYS A 72 -7.68 -22.26 -15.89
C CYS A 72 -6.39 -22.96 -15.48
N LYS A 73 -5.81 -23.72 -16.41
CA LYS A 73 -4.49 -24.31 -16.24
C LYS A 73 -3.45 -23.24 -15.89
N LEU A 74 -2.71 -23.47 -14.80
CA LEU A 74 -1.64 -22.58 -14.38
C LEU A 74 -0.42 -22.75 -15.30
N ARG A 75 0.26 -21.64 -15.57
CA ARG A 75 1.55 -21.67 -16.26
C ARG A 75 2.64 -22.16 -15.31
N THR A 76 3.58 -22.92 -15.83
CA THR A 76 4.77 -23.38 -15.13
C THR A 76 6.00 -22.84 -15.83
N LYS A 77 7.17 -22.94 -15.17
CA LYS A 77 8.45 -22.66 -15.81
C LYS A 77 8.61 -23.46 -17.11
N THR A 78 8.29 -24.75 -17.08
CA THR A 78 8.36 -25.65 -18.24
C THR A 78 7.44 -25.19 -19.36
N SER A 79 6.16 -24.94 -19.05
CA SER A 79 5.17 -24.51 -20.06
C SER A 79 5.54 -23.17 -20.70
N PHE A 80 6.17 -22.27 -19.95
CA PHE A 80 6.65 -20.99 -20.43
C PHE A 80 7.88 -21.12 -21.35
N ILE A 81 8.86 -21.97 -20.98
CA ILE A 81 10.08 -22.20 -21.76
C ILE A 81 9.76 -22.91 -23.07
N GLU A 82 8.92 -23.95 -23.00
CA GLU A 82 8.46 -24.73 -24.15
C GLU A 82 7.41 -24.00 -24.98
N LYS A 83 6.90 -22.87 -24.48
CA LYS A 83 5.87 -22.04 -25.11
C LYS A 83 4.62 -22.84 -25.51
N THR A 84 4.15 -23.71 -24.62
CA THR A 84 3.02 -24.62 -24.89
C THR A 84 1.73 -23.89 -25.28
N GLN A 85 1.58 -22.61 -24.90
CA GLN A 85 0.53 -21.71 -25.37
C GLN A 85 1.14 -20.61 -26.25
N ALA A 86 1.36 -20.91 -27.53
CA ALA A 86 2.05 -20.02 -28.46
C ALA A 86 1.44 -18.60 -28.51
N GLU A 87 0.12 -18.48 -28.38
CA GLU A 87 -0.58 -17.19 -28.43
C GLU A 87 -0.32 -16.30 -27.21
N HIS A 88 0.26 -16.80 -26.12
CA HIS A 88 0.71 -15.98 -25.00
C HIS A 88 2.04 -15.27 -25.30
N HIS A 89 2.88 -15.87 -26.14
CA HIS A 89 4.24 -15.42 -26.39
C HIS A 89 4.32 -14.51 -27.62
N GLN A 90 5.33 -13.64 -27.64
CA GLN A 90 5.69 -12.94 -28.87
C GLN A 90 6.32 -13.95 -29.86
N PRO A 91 5.90 -13.97 -31.13
CA PRO A 91 6.47 -14.88 -32.13
C PRO A 91 7.98 -14.66 -32.27
N ASN A 92 8.74 -15.75 -32.38
CA ASN A 92 10.18 -15.75 -32.66
C ASN A 92 11.07 -14.99 -31.66
N ILE A 93 10.56 -14.63 -30.46
CA ILE A 93 11.34 -13.95 -29.42
C ILE A 93 11.34 -14.79 -28.15
N VAL A 94 12.48 -14.87 -27.47
CA VAL A 94 12.63 -15.55 -26.17
C VAL A 94 12.97 -14.51 -25.12
N SER A 95 12.37 -14.63 -23.94
CA SER A 95 12.67 -13.73 -22.82
C SER A 95 14.16 -13.81 -22.44
N PRO A 96 14.89 -12.68 -22.37
CA PRO A 96 16.28 -12.68 -21.94
C PRO A 96 16.45 -13.21 -20.52
N LEU A 97 15.42 -13.12 -19.67
CA LEU A 97 15.45 -13.62 -18.30
C LEU A 97 15.57 -15.14 -18.22
N THR A 98 15.17 -15.89 -19.26
CA THR A 98 15.33 -17.35 -19.29
C THR A 98 16.78 -17.80 -19.38
N LYS A 99 17.70 -16.89 -19.74
CA LYS A 99 19.15 -17.12 -19.72
C LYS A 99 19.72 -17.08 -18.29
N LEU A 100 18.97 -16.62 -17.29
CA LEU A 100 19.41 -16.64 -15.89
C LEU A 100 19.31 -18.06 -15.31
N PRO A 101 20.39 -18.61 -14.72
CA PRO A 101 20.34 -19.90 -14.05
C PRO A 101 19.26 -19.95 -12.98
N ASN A 102 18.52 -21.06 -12.92
CA ASN A 102 17.47 -21.31 -11.92
C ASN A 102 16.36 -20.25 -11.84
N PHE A 103 16.22 -19.38 -12.84
CA PHE A 103 15.16 -18.39 -12.86
C PHE A 103 13.80 -19.04 -13.20
N ASP A 104 12.75 -18.61 -12.51
CA ASP A 104 11.37 -18.98 -12.82
C ASP A 104 10.57 -17.75 -13.31
N PRO A 105 10.21 -17.68 -14.61
CA PRO A 105 9.51 -16.52 -15.18
C PRO A 105 8.04 -16.38 -14.72
N VAL A 106 7.48 -17.41 -14.10
CA VAL A 106 6.14 -17.37 -13.52
C VAL A 106 6.23 -16.90 -12.07
N LYS A 107 7.18 -17.41 -11.29
CA LYS A 107 7.26 -17.17 -9.84
C LYS A 107 8.11 -15.97 -9.44
N GLN A 108 9.13 -15.62 -10.22
CA GLN A 108 10.10 -14.57 -9.89
C GLN A 108 9.89 -13.27 -10.67
N VAL A 109 8.71 -13.07 -11.26
CA VAL A 109 8.27 -11.78 -11.80
C VAL A 109 6.93 -11.44 -11.14
N PHE A 110 6.93 -10.49 -10.21
CA PHE A 110 5.85 -10.33 -9.23
C PHE A 110 4.66 -9.49 -9.75
N LEU A 111 3.46 -9.89 -9.37
CA LEU A 111 2.24 -9.10 -9.38
C LEU A 111 2.27 -8.11 -8.20
N GLU A 112 3.10 -7.08 -8.33
CA GLU A 112 3.41 -6.19 -7.22
C GLU A 112 2.24 -5.25 -6.84
N SER A 113 2.19 -4.85 -5.57
CA SER A 113 1.02 -4.21 -4.97
C SER A 113 0.77 -2.76 -5.40
N MET A 114 1.79 -2.00 -5.80
CA MET A 114 1.66 -0.58 -6.12
C MET A 114 0.75 -0.36 -7.34
N HIS A 115 1.10 -0.99 -8.46
CA HIS A 115 0.39 -0.84 -9.73
C HIS A 115 -0.84 -1.74 -9.77
N LEU A 116 -0.81 -2.93 -9.19
CA LEU A 116 -1.96 -3.84 -9.24
C LEU A 116 -3.07 -3.44 -8.25
N LEU A 117 -2.79 -3.48 -6.95
CA LEU A 117 -3.83 -3.29 -5.92
C LEU A 117 -4.25 -1.83 -5.83
N TYR A 118 -3.31 -0.89 -5.83
CA TYR A 118 -3.61 0.52 -5.56
C TYR A 118 -3.95 1.31 -6.83
N GLN A 119 -3.02 1.41 -7.79
CA GLN A 119 -3.27 2.16 -9.03
C GLN A 119 -4.17 1.42 -10.02
N GLY A 120 -4.27 0.10 -9.92
CA GLY A 120 -5.11 -0.73 -10.76
C GLY A 120 -6.50 -0.89 -10.16
N VAL A 121 -6.61 -1.69 -9.11
CA VAL A 121 -7.90 -2.13 -8.55
C VAL A 121 -8.59 -1.01 -7.77
N MET A 122 -7.94 -0.46 -6.74
CA MET A 122 -8.56 0.57 -5.89
C MET A 122 -8.93 1.82 -6.70
N LYS A 123 -8.04 2.28 -7.59
CA LYS A 123 -8.35 3.38 -8.51
C LYS A 123 -9.58 3.09 -9.37
N MET A 124 -9.69 1.89 -9.95
CA MET A 124 -10.84 1.53 -10.78
C MET A 124 -12.14 1.51 -9.97
N ILE A 125 -12.12 0.97 -8.75
CA ILE A 125 -13.30 0.98 -7.86
C ILE A 125 -13.74 2.41 -7.54
N ILE A 126 -12.82 3.29 -7.15
CA ILE A 126 -13.16 4.68 -6.85
C ILE A 126 -13.71 5.40 -8.09
N SER A 127 -13.06 5.22 -9.26
CA SER A 127 -13.54 5.74 -10.54
C SER A 127 -14.99 5.32 -10.82
N MET A 128 -15.34 4.05 -10.58
CA MET A 128 -16.72 3.57 -10.75
C MET A 128 -17.73 4.30 -9.87
N PHE A 129 -17.32 4.78 -8.70
CA PHE A 129 -18.19 5.51 -7.77
C PHE A 129 -18.25 7.01 -8.02
N ILE A 130 -17.26 7.63 -8.67
CA ILE A 130 -17.19 9.10 -8.74
C ILE A 130 -17.19 9.67 -10.17
N GLU A 131 -16.78 8.90 -11.17
CA GLU A 131 -16.65 9.40 -12.53
C GLU A 131 -18.02 9.48 -13.23
N PRO A 132 -18.27 10.55 -14.03
CA PRO A 132 -19.48 10.66 -14.84
C PRO A 132 -19.64 9.46 -15.78
N GLY A 133 -20.90 9.11 -16.09
CA GLY A 133 -21.21 8.04 -17.05
C GLY A 133 -21.07 6.61 -16.49
N ASN A 134 -20.60 6.43 -15.25
CA ASN A 134 -20.64 5.12 -14.61
C ASN A 134 -22.01 4.83 -13.99
N ASN A 135 -22.54 3.63 -14.22
CA ASN A 135 -23.82 3.19 -13.64
C ASN A 135 -23.73 2.99 -12.12
N ASN A 136 -22.53 2.85 -11.58
CA ASN A 136 -22.28 2.66 -10.15
C ASN A 136 -21.98 3.97 -9.41
N LYS A 137 -22.02 5.11 -10.11
CA LYS A 137 -21.66 6.39 -9.53
C LYS A 137 -22.58 6.78 -8.37
N LEU A 138 -22.02 7.49 -7.40
CA LEU A 138 -22.75 8.11 -6.33
C LEU A 138 -23.66 9.22 -6.87
N SER A 139 -24.76 9.47 -6.15
CA SER A 139 -25.59 10.65 -6.39
C SER A 139 -24.76 11.93 -6.23
N LYS A 140 -25.20 13.03 -6.84
CA LYS A 140 -24.51 14.33 -6.73
C LYS A 140 -24.40 14.78 -5.25
N ASN A 141 -25.45 14.55 -4.47
CA ASN A 141 -25.48 14.89 -3.04
C ASN A 141 -24.47 14.03 -2.26
N ASN A 142 -24.52 12.69 -2.41
CA ASN A 142 -23.58 11.79 -1.74
C ASN A 142 -22.12 12.10 -2.13
N ARG A 143 -21.87 12.48 -3.39
CA ARG A 143 -20.53 12.88 -3.84
C ARG A 143 -20.06 14.17 -3.18
N ASN A 144 -20.94 15.15 -3.00
CA ASN A 144 -20.60 16.41 -2.31
C ASN A 144 -20.35 16.16 -0.82
N ASP A 145 -21.19 15.37 -0.15
CA ASP A 145 -21.02 15.01 1.25
C ASP A 145 -19.71 14.24 1.47
N LEU A 146 -19.42 13.29 0.58
CA LEU A 146 -18.16 12.56 0.56
C LEU A 146 -16.95 13.50 0.45
N LYS A 147 -16.99 14.54 -0.40
CA LYS A 147 -15.89 15.53 -0.49
C LYS A 147 -15.68 16.27 0.83
N VAL A 148 -16.76 16.72 1.47
CA VAL A 148 -16.70 17.41 2.76
C VAL A 148 -16.08 16.50 3.82
N GLU A 149 -16.51 15.24 3.87
CA GLU A 149 -16.00 14.29 4.85
C GLU A 149 -14.52 13.92 4.60
N LEU A 150 -14.11 13.73 3.35
CA LEU A 150 -12.71 13.49 2.99
C LEU A 150 -11.82 14.69 3.33
N SER A 151 -12.31 15.92 3.14
CA SER A 151 -11.60 17.14 3.54
C SER A 151 -11.40 17.19 5.06
N ARG A 152 -12.44 16.89 5.84
CA ARG A 152 -12.35 16.80 7.31
C ARG A 152 -11.38 15.71 7.76
N MET A 153 -11.44 14.52 7.16
CA MET A 153 -10.50 13.44 7.47
C MET A 153 -9.06 13.84 7.18
N SER A 154 -8.82 14.55 6.07
CA SER A 154 -7.48 15.00 5.67
C SER A 154 -6.80 15.86 6.75
N ALA A 155 -7.58 16.66 7.50
CA ALA A 155 -7.07 17.49 8.59
C ALA A 155 -6.60 16.67 9.81
N GLY A 156 -7.16 15.48 10.00
CA GLY A 156 -6.84 14.58 11.12
C GLY A 156 -5.71 13.58 10.85
N ILE A 157 -5.02 13.67 9.70
CA ILE A 157 -3.99 12.70 9.33
C ILE A 157 -2.60 13.17 9.84
N PRO A 158 -1.87 12.34 10.61
CA PRO A 158 -0.53 12.66 11.12
C PRO A 158 0.53 12.90 10.04
N VAL A 159 1.54 13.73 10.33
CA VAL A 159 2.62 14.22 9.43
C VAL A 159 3.47 13.12 8.79
N GLU A 160 3.51 11.94 9.38
CA GLU A 160 4.19 10.76 8.85
C GLU A 160 3.57 10.27 7.53
N PHE A 161 2.29 10.56 7.29
CA PHE A 161 1.63 10.17 6.05
C PHE A 161 1.86 11.20 4.95
N GLU A 162 2.44 10.75 3.85
CA GLU A 162 2.58 11.56 2.64
C GLU A 162 1.24 11.74 1.92
N ARG A 163 1.04 12.91 1.31
CA ARG A 163 -0.08 13.22 0.39
C ARG A 163 -1.46 12.91 1.02
N LYS A 164 -1.83 13.75 1.98
CA LYS A 164 -3.02 13.56 2.83
C LYS A 164 -4.32 14.13 2.25
N THR A 165 -4.25 14.76 1.08
CA THR A 165 -5.41 15.41 0.45
C THR A 165 -6.14 14.41 -0.44
N PHE A 166 -7.44 14.24 -0.22
CA PHE A 166 -8.29 13.34 -1.02
C PHE A 166 -9.34 14.10 -1.81
N ASP A 167 -8.86 14.99 -2.69
CA ASP A 167 -9.71 15.78 -3.55
C ASP A 167 -10.24 14.94 -4.73
N LEU A 168 -11.55 14.71 -4.76
CA LEU A 168 -12.23 13.94 -5.79
C LEU A 168 -12.34 14.67 -7.14
N ASP A 169 -12.18 15.99 -7.19
CA ASP A 169 -12.18 16.74 -8.45
C ASP A 169 -10.83 16.61 -9.17
N ASN A 170 -9.75 16.43 -8.40
CA ASN A 170 -8.41 16.15 -8.89
C ASN A 170 -8.03 14.66 -8.82
N PHE A 171 -9.03 13.77 -8.85
CA PHE A 171 -8.83 12.31 -8.73
C PHE A 171 -7.82 11.74 -9.73
N GLY A 172 -7.80 12.24 -10.96
CA GLY A 172 -6.86 11.81 -12.00
C GLY A 172 -5.37 12.00 -11.62
N TYR A 173 -5.08 12.94 -10.71
CA TYR A 173 -3.72 13.26 -10.26
C TYR A 173 -3.29 12.50 -9.00
N TRP A 174 -4.18 11.71 -8.38
CA TRP A 174 -3.85 10.93 -7.20
C TRP A 174 -2.68 9.99 -7.47
N LYS A 175 -1.77 9.92 -6.50
CA LYS A 175 -0.58 9.06 -6.56
C LYS A 175 -0.85 7.72 -5.88
N ALA A 176 -0.02 6.72 -6.17
CA ALA A 176 -0.15 5.39 -5.57
C ALA A 176 -0.16 5.40 -4.04
N THR A 177 0.58 6.32 -3.40
CA THR A 177 0.60 6.45 -1.94
C THR A 177 -0.76 6.89 -1.38
N GLN A 178 -1.49 7.76 -2.09
CA GLN A 178 -2.87 8.14 -1.75
C GLN A 178 -3.81 6.94 -1.89
N PHE A 179 -3.74 6.19 -2.99
CA PHE A 179 -4.56 4.99 -3.17
C PHE A 179 -4.29 3.93 -2.09
N ARG A 180 -3.02 3.72 -1.72
CA ARG A 180 -2.65 2.82 -0.61
C ARG A 180 -3.24 3.28 0.72
N PHE A 181 -3.08 4.57 1.04
CA PHE A 181 -3.64 5.14 2.26
C PHE A 181 -5.16 5.01 2.27
N PHE A 182 -5.80 5.38 1.16
CA PHE A 182 -7.24 5.34 1.02
C PHE A 182 -7.77 3.91 1.21
N ALA A 183 -7.16 2.91 0.55
CA ALA A 183 -7.54 1.50 0.72
C ALA A 183 -7.33 1.02 2.17
N GLY A 184 -6.21 1.36 2.78
CA GLY A 184 -5.83 0.84 4.11
C GLY A 184 -6.56 1.50 5.29
N TYR A 185 -7.00 2.76 5.14
CA TYR A 185 -7.44 3.58 6.28
C TYR A 185 -8.76 4.32 6.06
N ILE A 186 -9.12 4.69 4.83
CA ILE A 186 -10.31 5.54 4.58
C ILE A 186 -11.49 4.72 4.05
N ALA A 187 -11.25 3.91 3.01
CA ALA A 187 -12.26 3.18 2.26
C ALA A 187 -13.23 2.36 3.15
N PRO A 188 -12.77 1.60 4.17
CA PRO A 188 -13.66 0.81 5.03
C PRO A 188 -14.70 1.67 5.77
N PHE A 189 -14.34 2.89 6.18
CA PHE A 189 -15.24 3.74 6.95
C PHE A 189 -16.13 4.59 6.06
N ILE A 190 -15.53 5.15 5.00
CA ILE A 190 -16.23 6.12 4.16
C ILE A 190 -17.27 5.42 3.29
N PHE A 191 -16.92 4.32 2.62
CA PHE A 191 -17.83 3.71 1.67
C PHE A 191 -18.99 2.97 2.33
N LYS A 192 -18.84 2.56 3.60
CA LYS A 192 -19.96 2.03 4.40
C LYS A 192 -21.18 2.97 4.41
N LYS A 193 -20.96 4.29 4.32
CA LYS A 193 -22.00 5.31 4.37
C LYS A 193 -22.60 5.63 2.99
N TYR A 194 -21.78 5.56 1.94
CA TYR A 194 -22.14 6.14 0.63
C TYR A 194 -22.51 5.12 -0.44
N VAL A 195 -22.11 3.85 -0.30
CA VAL A 195 -22.48 2.79 -1.27
C VAL A 195 -23.50 1.82 -0.67
N SER A 196 -24.15 1.02 -1.52
CA SER A 196 -25.06 -0.04 -1.06
C SER A 196 -24.33 -1.07 -0.20
N ILE A 197 -25.07 -1.74 0.69
CA ILE A 197 -24.52 -2.80 1.55
C ILE A 197 -23.81 -3.89 0.74
N GLU A 198 -24.37 -4.28 -0.41
CA GLU A 198 -23.79 -5.24 -1.34
C GLU A 198 -22.41 -4.76 -1.88
N LYS A 199 -22.34 -3.51 -2.36
CA LYS A 199 -21.09 -2.91 -2.85
C LYS A 199 -20.04 -2.79 -1.74
N TYR A 200 -20.48 -2.48 -0.53
CA TYR A 200 -19.61 -2.37 0.63
C TYR A 200 -19.04 -3.74 1.03
N GLN A 201 -19.89 -4.77 1.17
CA GLN A 201 -19.46 -6.14 1.49
C GLN A 201 -18.49 -6.68 0.42
N HIS A 202 -18.81 -6.47 -0.85
CA HIS A 202 -17.92 -6.80 -1.96
C HIS A 202 -16.56 -6.10 -1.84
N LEU A 203 -16.54 -4.78 -1.59
CA LEU A 203 -15.30 -4.03 -1.38
C LEU A 203 -14.49 -4.56 -0.20
N MET A 204 -15.14 -4.98 0.89
CA MET A 204 -14.45 -5.51 2.07
C MET A 204 -13.68 -6.80 1.77
N LEU A 205 -14.13 -7.65 0.83
CA LEU A 205 -13.36 -8.82 0.38
C LEU A 205 -11.96 -8.40 -0.11
N PHE A 206 -11.90 -7.36 -0.93
CA PHE A 206 -10.63 -6.82 -1.45
C PHE A 206 -9.79 -6.13 -0.36
N LEU A 207 -10.41 -5.28 0.46
CA LEU A 207 -9.68 -4.50 1.47
C LEU A 207 -9.10 -5.40 2.58
N VAL A 208 -9.87 -6.38 3.06
CA VAL A 208 -9.42 -7.34 4.08
C VAL A 208 -8.29 -8.20 3.54
N SER A 209 -8.43 -8.73 2.31
CA SER A 209 -7.37 -9.51 1.66
C SER A 209 -6.09 -8.70 1.51
N THR A 210 -6.21 -7.45 1.05
CA THR A 210 -5.07 -6.53 0.93
C THR A 210 -4.39 -6.31 2.28
N ARG A 211 -5.16 -6.15 3.37
CA ARG A 211 -4.61 -5.98 4.72
C ARG A 211 -3.87 -7.23 5.21
N ILE A 212 -4.44 -8.41 4.99
CA ILE A 212 -3.83 -9.70 5.33
C ILE A 212 -2.50 -9.84 4.59
N LEU A 213 -2.50 -9.71 3.27
CA LEU A 213 -1.31 -9.96 2.42
C LEU A 213 -0.18 -8.93 2.62
N ASN A 214 -0.46 -7.76 3.20
CA ASN A 214 0.55 -6.76 3.51
C ASN A 214 1.10 -6.83 4.95
N SER A 215 0.61 -7.75 5.78
CA SER A 215 1.02 -7.90 7.17
C SER A 215 1.57 -9.30 7.41
N LYS A 216 2.86 -9.39 7.77
CA LYS A 216 3.54 -10.67 8.05
C LYS A 216 2.76 -11.58 9.01
N PRO A 217 2.37 -11.15 10.23
CA PRO A 217 1.65 -12.02 11.14
C PRO A 217 0.26 -12.42 10.63
N LEU A 218 -0.40 -11.54 9.86
CA LEU A 218 -1.72 -11.86 9.32
C LEU A 218 -1.63 -12.83 8.15
N VAL A 219 -0.66 -12.68 7.25
CA VAL A 219 -0.56 -13.57 6.08
C VAL A 219 -0.13 -14.97 6.48
N GLU A 220 0.79 -15.11 7.45
CA GLU A 220 1.18 -16.41 7.99
C GLU A 220 -0.04 -17.18 8.51
N LYS A 221 -0.99 -16.49 9.16
CA LYS A 221 -2.19 -17.09 9.75
C LYS A 221 -3.39 -17.21 8.81
N TYR A 222 -3.59 -16.24 7.92
CA TYR A 222 -4.84 -16.04 7.18
C TYR A 222 -4.69 -15.95 5.66
N HIS A 223 -3.55 -16.34 5.08
CA HIS A 223 -3.35 -16.33 3.62
C HIS A 223 -4.43 -17.12 2.85
N ALA A 224 -4.90 -18.25 3.39
CA ALA A 224 -5.97 -19.04 2.77
C ALA A 224 -7.27 -18.23 2.64
N PHE A 225 -7.68 -17.50 3.69
CA PHE A 225 -8.83 -16.61 3.62
C PHE A 225 -8.63 -15.48 2.61
N ALA A 226 -7.45 -14.87 2.58
CA ALA A 226 -7.17 -13.82 1.58
C ALA A 226 -7.28 -14.33 0.15
N ARG A 227 -6.82 -15.57 -0.13
CA ARG A 227 -7.01 -16.21 -1.44
C ARG A 227 -8.48 -16.37 -1.79
N GLU A 228 -9.26 -16.95 -0.89
CA GLU A 228 -10.70 -17.18 -1.13
C GLU A 228 -11.46 -15.87 -1.30
N TYR A 229 -11.17 -14.85 -0.49
CA TYR A 229 -11.80 -13.54 -0.61
C TYR A 229 -11.46 -12.84 -1.94
N LEU A 230 -10.22 -12.93 -2.44
CA LEU A 230 -9.87 -12.36 -3.75
C LEU A 230 -10.53 -13.12 -4.91
N ARG A 231 -10.69 -14.44 -4.79
CA ARG A 231 -11.43 -15.26 -5.77
C ARG A 231 -12.91 -14.89 -5.77
N LEU A 232 -13.52 -14.81 -4.59
CA LEU A 232 -14.93 -14.40 -4.44
C LEU A 232 -15.15 -12.96 -4.93
N PHE A 233 -14.24 -12.04 -4.63
CA PHE A 233 -14.27 -10.67 -5.18
C PHE A 233 -14.27 -10.69 -6.71
N PHE A 234 -13.39 -11.48 -7.33
CA PHE A 234 -13.32 -11.58 -8.78
C PHE A 234 -14.61 -12.18 -9.38
N GLU A 235 -15.16 -13.22 -8.76
CA GLU A 235 -16.38 -13.90 -9.19
C GLU A 235 -17.62 -13.00 -9.09
N LEU A 236 -17.76 -12.24 -8.01
CA LEU A 236 -18.93 -11.38 -7.74
C LEU A 236 -18.87 -10.02 -8.44
N THR A 237 -17.69 -9.59 -8.88
CA THR A 237 -17.47 -8.32 -9.60
C THR A 237 -18.52 -7.98 -10.68
N PRO A 238 -18.86 -8.87 -11.64
CA PRO A 238 -19.81 -8.55 -12.71
C PRO A 238 -21.26 -8.43 -12.20
N HIS A 239 -21.60 -9.08 -11.09
CA HIS A 239 -22.90 -8.94 -10.45
C HIS A 239 -23.01 -7.57 -9.75
N VAL A 240 -21.97 -7.16 -9.04
CA VAL A 240 -21.97 -5.94 -8.22
C VAL A 240 -21.78 -4.66 -9.05
N TYR A 241 -20.94 -4.71 -10.08
CA TYR A 241 -20.59 -3.53 -10.88
C TYR A 241 -21.10 -3.58 -12.32
N GLY A 242 -21.70 -4.70 -12.74
CA GLY A 242 -22.22 -4.92 -14.08
C GLY A 242 -21.23 -5.63 -15.01
N PRO A 243 -21.71 -6.11 -16.18
CA PRO A 243 -20.92 -6.92 -17.10
C PRO A 243 -19.77 -6.12 -17.73
N GLY A 244 -18.64 -6.79 -17.95
CA GLY A 244 -17.45 -6.18 -18.57
C GLY A 244 -16.44 -5.60 -17.57
N THR A 245 -16.61 -5.87 -16.27
CA THR A 245 -15.78 -5.34 -15.17
C THR A 245 -14.69 -6.31 -14.71
N GLN A 246 -14.72 -7.57 -15.16
CA GLN A 246 -13.71 -8.61 -14.89
C GLN A 246 -12.48 -8.46 -15.79
N VAL A 247 -11.81 -7.31 -15.68
CA VAL A 247 -10.60 -7.00 -16.44
C VAL A 247 -9.35 -7.64 -15.84
N MET A 248 -8.25 -7.65 -16.59
CA MET A 248 -6.96 -8.25 -16.20
C MET A 248 -6.48 -7.87 -14.79
N ASN A 249 -6.63 -6.60 -14.38
CA ASN A 249 -6.23 -6.17 -13.03
C ASN A 249 -7.00 -6.90 -11.93
N PHE A 250 -8.27 -7.21 -12.15
CA PHE A 250 -9.09 -7.94 -11.19
C PHE A 250 -8.77 -9.43 -11.26
N HIS A 251 -8.60 -9.98 -12.45
CA HIS A 251 -8.22 -11.39 -12.62
C HIS A 251 -6.87 -11.68 -11.94
N ASN A 252 -5.88 -10.81 -12.10
CA ASN A 252 -4.57 -10.99 -11.48
C ASN A 252 -4.63 -11.09 -9.95
N LEU A 253 -5.65 -10.55 -9.28
CA LEU A 253 -5.79 -10.66 -7.83
C LEU A 253 -5.86 -12.11 -7.34
N ILE A 254 -6.47 -13.01 -8.12
CA ILE A 254 -6.62 -14.42 -7.72
C ILE A 254 -5.28 -15.15 -7.59
N HIS A 255 -4.21 -14.59 -8.19
CA HIS A 255 -2.85 -15.14 -8.19
C HIS A 255 -1.89 -14.42 -7.23
N VAL A 256 -2.28 -13.28 -6.64
CA VAL A 256 -1.38 -12.45 -5.80
C VAL A 256 -0.91 -13.19 -4.55
N THR A 257 -1.76 -14.06 -3.99
CA THR A 257 -1.39 -14.85 -2.81
C THR A 257 -0.23 -15.80 -3.10
N ASP A 258 -0.09 -16.28 -4.34
CA ASP A 258 1.02 -17.17 -4.73
C ASP A 258 2.38 -16.48 -4.58
N ASP A 259 2.48 -15.21 -4.98
CA ASP A 259 3.72 -14.45 -4.88
C ASP A 259 4.16 -14.25 -3.42
N VAL A 260 3.22 -14.05 -2.50
CA VAL A 260 3.51 -13.90 -1.06
C VAL A 260 4.01 -15.22 -0.47
N LEU A 261 3.42 -16.34 -0.87
CA LEU A 261 3.83 -17.66 -0.40
C LEU A 261 5.20 -18.07 -0.95
N GLU A 262 5.45 -17.78 -2.23
CA GLU A 262 6.74 -18.04 -2.87
C GLU A 262 7.85 -17.20 -2.23
N MET A 263 7.60 -15.90 -2.02
CA MET A 263 8.57 -14.99 -1.41
C MET A 263 8.72 -15.18 0.10
N LYS A 264 7.77 -15.87 0.75
CA LYS A 264 7.65 -15.97 2.21
C LYS A 264 7.71 -14.58 2.88
N ALA A 265 7.12 -13.59 2.23
CA ALA A 265 7.20 -12.20 2.63
C ALA A 265 5.93 -11.44 2.21
N PRO A 266 5.42 -10.49 3.01
CA PRO A 266 4.21 -9.75 2.67
C PRO A 266 4.43 -8.87 1.42
N LEU A 267 3.33 -8.54 0.72
CA LEU A 267 3.35 -7.76 -0.54
C LEU A 267 4.09 -6.42 -0.45
N SER A 268 4.16 -5.83 0.75
CA SER A 268 4.85 -4.57 1.00
C SER A 268 6.36 -4.67 0.74
N THR A 269 6.95 -5.86 0.92
CA THR A 269 8.40 -6.09 0.80
C THR A 269 8.93 -6.05 -0.62
N PHE A 270 8.12 -6.40 -1.62
CA PHE A 270 8.49 -6.41 -3.03
C PHE A 270 7.63 -5.45 -3.87
N SER A 271 7.10 -4.41 -3.25
CA SER A 271 6.33 -3.35 -3.92
C SER A 271 7.20 -2.39 -4.74
N ALA A 272 6.63 -1.73 -5.75
CA ALA A 272 7.37 -0.78 -6.59
C ALA A 272 7.65 0.58 -5.93
N PHE A 273 7.10 0.88 -4.75
CA PHE A 273 7.23 2.20 -4.10
C PHE A 273 8.69 2.68 -3.92
N PRO A 274 9.63 1.85 -3.41
CA PRO A 274 11.02 2.29 -3.24
C PRO A 274 11.70 2.59 -4.57
N PHE A 275 11.41 1.80 -5.60
CA PHE A 275 11.96 1.94 -6.94
C PHE A 275 11.47 3.22 -7.62
N GLU A 276 10.17 3.50 -7.56
CA GLU A 276 9.58 4.73 -8.10
C GLU A 276 10.08 5.99 -7.37
N ASN A 277 10.30 5.91 -6.05
CA ASN A 277 10.93 6.99 -5.30
C ASN A 277 12.37 7.22 -5.76
N CYS A 278 13.15 6.15 -5.94
CA CYS A 278 14.51 6.22 -6.47
C CYS A 278 14.54 6.85 -7.88
N LEU A 279 13.67 6.39 -8.78
CA LEU A 279 13.52 6.95 -10.12
C LEU A 279 13.15 8.45 -10.08
N GLY A 280 12.30 8.85 -9.13
CA GLY A 280 11.98 10.25 -8.89
C GLY A 280 13.21 11.09 -8.51
N LYS A 281 14.13 10.55 -7.70
CA LYS A 281 15.41 11.21 -7.36
C LYS A 281 16.32 11.31 -8.59
N ILE A 282 16.45 10.24 -9.37
CA ILE A 282 17.27 10.22 -10.59
C ILE A 282 16.73 11.25 -11.60
N LYS A 283 15.41 11.32 -11.81
CA LYS A 283 14.78 12.28 -12.72
C LYS A 283 15.09 13.73 -12.37
N LYS A 284 15.24 14.08 -11.08
CA LYS A 284 15.60 15.44 -10.65
C LYS A 284 17.04 15.83 -11.01
N LEU A 285 17.92 14.85 -11.27
CA LEU A 285 19.29 15.10 -11.73
C LEU A 285 19.35 15.43 -13.23
N ILE A 286 18.26 15.15 -13.97
CA ILE A 286 18.17 15.38 -15.41
C ILE A 286 17.41 16.69 -15.66
N ARG A 287 18.10 17.69 -16.21
CA ARG A 287 17.51 19.01 -16.52
C ARG A 287 17.02 19.13 -17.95
N SER A 288 17.52 18.29 -18.86
CA SER A 288 17.10 18.28 -20.26
C SER A 288 17.22 16.88 -20.86
N SER A 289 16.60 16.66 -22.02
CA SER A 289 16.70 15.42 -22.78
C SER A 289 18.09 15.18 -23.40
N LYS A 290 18.99 16.17 -23.39
CA LYS A 290 20.32 16.06 -24.01
C LYS A 290 21.29 15.33 -23.09
N ASN A 291 21.80 14.18 -23.52
CA ASN A 291 22.80 13.39 -22.79
C ASN A 291 22.40 13.10 -21.33
N PRO A 292 21.22 12.48 -21.07
CA PRO A 292 20.68 12.29 -19.73
C PRO A 292 21.61 11.46 -18.84
N LEU A 293 22.25 10.41 -19.39
CA LEU A 293 23.20 9.59 -18.64
C LEU A 293 24.39 10.43 -18.13
N ALA A 294 25.01 11.21 -19.02
CA ALA A 294 26.13 12.07 -18.63
C ALA A 294 25.73 13.14 -17.60
N GLN A 295 24.49 13.66 -17.66
CA GLN A 295 23.96 14.55 -16.62
C GLN A 295 23.90 13.83 -15.27
N VAL A 296 23.29 12.64 -15.23
CA VAL A 296 23.18 11.85 -13.99
C VAL A 296 24.56 11.52 -13.43
N THR A 297 25.47 10.97 -14.24
CA THR A 297 26.82 10.57 -13.79
C THR A 297 27.59 11.75 -13.21
N ARG A 298 27.60 12.91 -13.89
CA ARG A 298 28.29 14.11 -13.37
C ARG A 298 27.68 14.61 -12.06
N ARG A 299 26.35 14.66 -11.97
CA ARG A 299 25.66 15.10 -10.73
C ARG A 299 25.90 14.14 -9.56
N LEU A 300 25.90 12.83 -9.82
CA LEU A 300 26.21 11.84 -8.79
C LEU A 300 27.65 11.98 -8.29
N HIS A 301 28.61 12.18 -9.19
CA HIS A 301 30.00 12.44 -8.83
C HIS A 301 30.13 13.70 -7.96
N GLU A 302 29.51 14.82 -8.37
CA GLU A 302 29.50 16.06 -7.57
C GLU A 302 28.92 15.85 -6.16
N ILE A 303 27.81 15.10 -6.03
CA ILE A 303 27.20 14.80 -4.73
C ILE A 303 28.14 13.97 -3.85
N GLN A 304 28.85 12.99 -4.44
CA GLN A 304 29.78 12.14 -3.71
C GLN A 304 30.97 12.93 -3.15
N GLU A 305 31.56 13.82 -3.96
CA GLU A 305 32.66 14.69 -3.54
C GLU A 305 32.23 15.65 -2.41
N LEU A 306 31.02 16.23 -2.51
CA LEU A 306 30.50 17.15 -1.48
C LEU A 306 30.15 16.43 -0.16
N ASN A 307 29.62 15.21 -0.22
CA ASN A 307 29.27 14.44 0.98
C ASN A 307 30.51 13.98 1.77
N ASN A 308 31.62 13.72 1.10
CA ASN A 308 32.90 13.44 1.77
C ASN A 308 33.43 14.63 2.59
N SER A 309 32.92 15.85 2.32
CA SER A 309 33.34 17.09 2.98
C SER A 309 32.42 17.54 4.14
N LEU A 310 31.27 16.91 4.35
CA LEU A 310 30.29 17.32 5.36
C LEU A 310 30.23 16.32 6.52
N VAL A 311 30.81 16.72 7.66
CA VAL A 311 30.76 16.01 8.94
C VAL A 311 29.30 15.69 9.31
N THR A 312 29.05 14.43 9.63
CA THR A 312 27.82 13.90 10.22
C THR A 312 27.35 14.79 11.37
N ARG A 313 26.19 15.43 11.21
CA ARG A 313 25.46 16.01 12.36
C ARG A 313 25.19 14.88 13.35
N ASN A 314 25.70 15.04 14.57
CA ASN A 314 25.44 14.15 15.69
C ASN A 314 23.95 13.87 15.81
N ILE A 315 23.53 12.68 15.39
CA ILE A 315 22.23 12.13 15.77
C ILE A 315 22.38 11.78 17.24
N LEU A 316 21.72 12.55 18.11
CA LEU A 316 21.66 12.29 19.54
C LEU A 316 21.15 10.86 19.73
N LYS A 317 22.03 9.97 20.21
CA LYS A 317 21.71 8.60 20.55
C LYS A 317 21.39 8.54 22.04
N ASN A 318 20.23 7.97 22.34
CA ASN A 318 19.68 7.68 23.67
C ASN A 318 18.99 8.87 24.36
N GLN A 319 17.66 8.95 24.15
CA GLN A 319 16.77 9.73 25.01
C GLN A 319 15.90 8.75 25.80
N CYS A 320 15.77 8.94 27.12
CA CYS A 320 14.76 8.26 27.91
C CYS A 320 13.41 8.97 27.69
N LEU A 321 12.39 8.25 27.21
CA LEU A 321 11.03 8.77 27.07
C LEU A 321 10.23 8.47 28.33
N ARG A 322 9.78 9.52 29.00
CA ARG A 322 8.90 9.43 30.17
C ARG A 322 7.54 10.05 29.84
N ILE A 323 6.48 9.36 30.22
CA ILE A 323 5.10 9.81 30.05
C ILE A 323 4.53 10.06 31.44
N THR A 324 4.07 11.28 31.70
CA THR A 324 3.52 11.67 33.00
C THR A 324 2.09 12.19 32.85
N THR A 325 1.18 11.67 33.67
CA THR A 325 -0.24 12.09 33.72
C THR A 325 -0.52 13.11 34.84
N ARG A 326 0.40 13.26 35.81
CA ARG A 326 0.25 14.15 36.96
C ARG A 326 0.88 15.52 36.69
N GLU A 327 0.47 16.54 37.45
CA GLU A 327 1.22 17.80 37.53
C GLU A 327 2.62 17.51 38.05
N TRP A 328 3.59 17.59 37.15
CA TRP A 328 4.99 17.41 37.51
C TRP A 328 5.47 18.73 38.15
N LYS A 329 5.75 18.71 39.45
CA LYS A 329 6.44 19.81 40.14
C LYS A 329 7.93 19.76 39.80
N ILE A 330 8.28 20.18 38.59
CA ILE A 330 9.67 20.29 38.16
C ILE A 330 10.25 21.56 38.76
N SER A 331 11.45 21.50 39.34
CA SER A 331 12.30 22.69 39.45
C SER A 331 12.56 23.21 38.03
N GLN A 332 12.05 24.39 37.71
CA GLN A 332 12.03 25.00 36.36
C GLN A 332 13.39 25.10 35.63
N ASN A 333 14.50 24.70 36.25
CA ASN A 333 15.85 24.93 35.73
C ASN A 333 16.43 23.81 34.83
N ASP A 334 15.81 22.63 34.74
CA ASP A 334 16.40 21.49 34.01
C ASP A 334 15.68 21.05 32.73
N TYR A 335 14.55 21.69 32.36
CA TYR A 335 13.76 21.30 31.18
C TYR A 335 13.21 22.51 30.43
N GLU A 336 13.29 22.46 29.10
CA GLU A 336 12.72 23.45 28.19
C GLU A 336 11.39 22.94 27.60
N GLU A 337 10.40 23.82 27.48
CA GLU A 337 9.17 23.51 26.74
C GLU A 337 9.44 23.45 25.24
N SER A 338 8.88 22.43 24.58
CA SER A 338 8.91 22.29 23.14
C SER A 338 7.50 22.11 22.56
N SER A 339 7.29 22.66 21.36
CA SER A 339 6.07 22.43 20.58
C SER A 339 6.12 21.11 19.79
N GLN A 340 7.32 20.56 19.56
CA GLN A 340 7.50 19.34 18.79
C GLN A 340 8.81 18.62 19.11
N ILE A 341 8.82 17.31 18.92
CA ILE A 341 10.02 16.47 18.96
C ILE A 341 10.03 15.51 17.78
N LYS A 342 11.23 15.06 17.40
CA LYS A 342 11.42 14.08 16.35
C LYS A 342 12.17 12.87 16.89
N LEU A 343 11.52 11.71 16.86
CA LEU A 343 12.05 10.44 17.32
C LEU A 343 12.23 9.51 16.12
N GLY A 344 13.42 9.53 15.53
CA GLY A 344 13.67 8.83 14.26
C GLY A 344 12.78 9.38 13.14
N ASN A 345 11.82 8.57 12.69
CA ASN A 345 10.84 8.94 11.65
C ASN A 345 9.51 9.43 12.20
N LEU A 346 9.30 9.37 13.52
CA LEU A 346 8.07 9.82 14.19
C LEU A 346 8.22 11.30 14.58
N VAL A 347 7.19 12.08 14.33
CA VAL A 347 7.10 13.49 14.75
C VAL A 347 5.94 13.60 15.73
N ILE A 348 6.25 14.04 16.94
CA ILE A 348 5.25 14.25 17.99
C ILE A 348 5.12 15.74 18.24
N LYS A 349 3.88 16.23 18.30
CA LYS A 349 3.58 17.63 18.63
C LYS A 349 2.64 17.74 19.81
N ASN A 350 2.51 18.94 20.36
CA ASN A 350 1.50 19.26 21.35
C ASN A 350 0.17 19.76 20.73
N LYS A 351 0.01 19.63 19.41
CA LYS A 351 -1.20 20.03 18.67
C LYS A 351 -1.62 18.96 17.68
N GLU A 352 -2.93 18.92 17.41
CA GLU A 352 -3.49 18.07 16.37
C GLU A 352 -2.85 18.33 15.00
N PRO A 353 -2.76 17.30 14.14
CA PRO A 353 -3.16 15.90 14.36
C PRO A 353 -2.05 15.03 14.96
N ASP A 354 -0.89 15.61 15.28
CA ASP A 354 0.34 14.89 15.64
C ASP A 354 0.53 14.74 17.16
N ASN A 355 -0.53 14.96 17.94
CA ASN A 355 -0.52 14.93 19.41
C ASN A 355 -1.12 13.65 20.01
N ILE A 356 -1.54 12.68 19.21
CA ILE A 356 -2.10 11.43 19.71
C ILE A 356 -1.14 10.27 19.41
N VAL A 357 -0.79 9.52 20.45
CA VAL A 357 0.06 8.33 20.35
C VAL A 357 -0.64 7.12 20.97
N MET A 358 -0.34 5.92 20.45
CA MET A 358 -0.78 4.66 21.05
C MET A 358 0.36 4.10 21.89
N LEU A 359 0.08 3.78 23.15
CA LEU A 359 1.04 3.18 24.08
C LEU A 359 1.15 1.67 23.86
N GLU A 360 2.22 1.03 24.34
CA GLU A 360 2.36 -0.44 24.31
C GLU A 360 1.22 -1.15 25.03
N SER A 361 0.60 -0.50 26.03
CA SER A 361 -0.62 -0.96 26.69
C SER A 361 -1.87 -0.99 25.79
N GLY A 362 -1.80 -0.52 24.55
CA GLY A 362 -2.91 -0.37 23.62
C GLY A 362 -3.80 0.85 23.86
N LYS A 363 -3.58 1.61 24.94
CA LYS A 363 -4.33 2.84 25.25
C LYS A 363 -3.79 4.04 24.47
N PHE A 364 -4.67 4.97 24.11
CA PHE A 364 -4.28 6.22 23.45
C PHE A 364 -3.91 7.29 24.48
N PHE A 365 -2.94 8.13 24.12
CA PHE A 365 -2.48 9.25 24.93
C PHE A 365 -2.45 10.52 24.07
N GLU A 366 -3.14 11.55 24.51
CA GLU A 366 -3.20 12.87 23.89
C GLU A 366 -2.25 13.81 24.60
N ILE A 367 -1.28 14.34 23.87
CA ILE A 367 -0.18 15.14 24.37
C ILE A 367 -0.58 16.61 24.35
N THR A 368 -0.44 17.28 25.49
CA THR A 368 -0.71 18.72 25.62
C THR A 368 0.55 19.53 25.80
N ASN A 369 1.60 18.95 26.37
CA ASN A 369 2.88 19.62 26.59
C ASN A 369 4.03 18.64 26.41
N ILE A 370 5.14 19.16 25.92
CA ILE A 370 6.39 18.41 25.74
C ILE A 370 7.49 19.20 26.44
N HIS A 371 8.19 18.55 27.36
CA HIS A 371 9.34 19.12 28.05
C HIS A 371 10.58 18.28 27.71
N VAL A 372 11.65 18.94 27.30
CA VAL A 372 12.87 18.30 26.81
C VAL A 372 14.06 18.83 27.58
N ASN A 373 15.00 17.95 27.90
CA ASN A 373 16.34 18.35 28.31
C ASN A 373 17.39 17.51 27.57
N ASN A 374 18.66 17.67 27.93
CA ASN A 374 19.78 17.03 27.23
C ASN A 374 19.67 15.49 27.15
N ASN A 375 18.99 14.83 28.10
CA ASN A 375 18.95 13.37 28.21
C ASN A 375 17.53 12.76 28.19
N ASP A 376 16.50 13.54 28.54
CA ASP A 376 15.14 13.07 28.82
C ASP A 376 14.08 13.86 28.05
N ILE A 377 13.02 13.15 27.64
CA ILE A 377 11.79 13.73 27.09
C ILE A 377 10.63 13.37 28.01
N ASN A 378 9.92 14.39 28.48
CA ASN A 378 8.70 14.25 29.26
C ASN A 378 7.47 14.68 28.45
N LEU A 379 6.57 13.75 28.21
CA LEU A 379 5.28 14.00 27.56
C LEU A 379 4.18 14.10 28.62
N LYS A 380 3.52 15.26 28.70
CA LYS A 380 2.36 15.49 29.55
C LYS A 380 1.09 15.51 28.70
N GLY A 381 0.03 14.93 29.23
CA GLY A 381 -1.20 14.76 28.48
C GLY A 381 -2.24 13.91 29.18
N PHE A 382 -3.26 13.53 28.41
CA PHE A 382 -4.40 12.77 28.88
C PHE A 382 -4.43 11.38 28.27
N LYS A 383 -4.72 10.39 29.10
CA LYS A 383 -4.93 9.01 28.65
C LYS A 383 -6.40 8.83 28.32
N TRP A 384 -6.69 8.24 27.17
CA TRP A 384 -8.04 7.88 26.80
C TRP A 384 -8.39 6.54 27.46
N SER A 385 -9.39 6.53 28.34
CA SER A 385 -10.04 5.31 28.78
C SER A 385 -10.99 4.85 27.68
N HIS A 386 -10.91 3.57 27.30
CA HIS A 386 -11.88 3.00 26.38
C HIS A 386 -13.22 2.92 27.12
N ALA A 387 -14.16 3.81 26.84
CA ALA A 387 -15.57 3.53 27.09
C ALA A 387 -16.00 2.48 26.05
N LEU A 388 -15.71 1.20 26.32
CA LEU A 388 -16.49 0.13 25.70
C LEU A 388 -17.92 0.35 26.16
N SER A 389 -18.77 0.81 25.24
CA SER A 389 -20.21 0.91 25.48
C SER A 389 -20.72 -0.43 26.00
N GLN A 390 -21.20 -0.44 27.24
CA GLN A 390 -22.06 -1.49 27.82
C GLN A 390 -23.41 -1.66 27.09
N GLN A 391 -23.52 -1.25 25.81
CA GLN A 391 -24.76 -1.31 25.05
C GLN A 391 -24.89 -2.59 24.22
N ALA A 392 -23.80 -3.33 23.98
CA ALA A 392 -23.85 -4.54 23.17
C ALA A 392 -24.45 -5.76 23.90
N ASP A 393 -24.52 -5.74 25.22
CA ASP A 393 -25.10 -6.82 26.04
C ASP A 393 -26.55 -6.52 26.51
N ILE A 394 -27.08 -5.32 26.24
CA ILE A 394 -28.47 -4.96 26.61
C ILE A 394 -29.42 -5.12 25.41
N ASP A 395 -28.92 -4.96 24.18
CA ASP A 395 -29.74 -5.09 22.96
C ASP A 395 -30.02 -6.57 22.56
N ALA A 396 -29.55 -7.53 23.37
CA ALA A 396 -29.91 -8.96 23.25
C ALA A 396 -31.12 -9.36 24.12
N GLU A 397 -31.61 -8.49 25.02
CA GLU A 397 -32.74 -8.82 25.93
C GLU A 397 -33.98 -7.93 25.79
N VAL A 398 -33.97 -6.88 24.96
CA VAL A 398 -35.16 -6.01 24.80
C VAL A 398 -35.59 -5.94 23.35
N GLY A 399 -36.30 -6.99 22.93
CA GLY A 399 -37.30 -6.84 21.88
C GLY A 399 -38.41 -5.87 22.31
N GLU A 400 -38.98 -5.19 21.33
CA GLU A 400 -40.20 -4.37 21.40
C GLU A 400 -40.07 -2.99 22.08
N ARG A 401 -39.90 -1.93 21.28
CA ARG A 401 -40.91 -0.87 21.04
C ARG A 401 -40.32 0.30 20.25
N GLU A 402 -41.11 0.80 19.29
CA GLU A 402 -40.87 2.03 18.53
C GLU A 402 -40.87 3.27 19.43
N VAL A 403 -40.14 4.32 19.03
CA VAL A 403 -40.61 5.71 18.76
C VAL A 403 -39.42 6.68 18.73
N HIS A 404 -39.54 7.66 17.82
CA HIS A 404 -38.70 8.83 17.51
C HIS A 404 -37.77 9.41 18.60
N GLY A 405 -36.60 9.90 18.15
CA GLY A 405 -35.85 10.91 18.89
C GLY A 405 -34.47 11.20 18.31
N ASN A 406 -34.35 12.34 17.62
CA ASN A 406 -33.10 12.95 17.21
C ASN A 406 -32.22 13.23 18.46
N LYS A 407 -31.05 12.61 18.60
CA LYS A 407 -30.05 12.96 19.63
C LYS A 407 -28.62 12.95 19.09
N GLU A 408 -28.07 14.15 19.11
CA GLU A 408 -26.69 14.55 18.94
C GLU A 408 -25.76 13.71 19.83
N ARG A 409 -24.73 13.08 19.24
CA ARG A 409 -23.74 12.29 19.99
C ARG A 409 -22.70 13.22 20.62
N GLU A 410 -22.95 13.66 21.85
CA GLU A 410 -21.91 14.24 22.71
C GLU A 410 -20.90 13.16 23.11
N ARG A 411 -19.62 13.38 22.80
CA ARG A 411 -18.51 12.56 23.27
C ARG A 411 -18.19 12.94 24.71
N LYS A 412 -18.61 12.13 25.69
CA LYS A 412 -18.20 12.30 27.09
C LYS A 412 -16.71 12.00 27.26
N ARG A 413 -15.97 12.99 27.76
CA ARG A 413 -14.61 12.85 28.28
C ARG A 413 -14.72 12.44 29.75
N GLU A 414 -14.42 11.19 30.08
CA GLU A 414 -14.32 10.77 31.48
C GLU A 414 -12.87 10.89 31.95
N ARG A 415 -12.72 11.65 33.05
CA ARG A 415 -11.45 11.96 33.71
C ARG A 415 -11.20 10.86 34.72
N GLU A 416 -10.24 9.98 34.45
CA GLU A 416 -9.68 9.11 35.48
C GLU A 416 -8.27 9.61 35.83
N GLU A 417 -8.14 10.21 37.02
CA GLU A 417 -6.86 10.46 37.68
C GLU A 417 -6.40 9.15 38.34
N ILE A 418 -5.17 8.70 38.06
CA ILE A 418 -4.48 7.64 38.81
C ILE A 418 -3.27 8.24 39.51
#